data_AF-A0A1G6RPR8-F1
#
_entry.id   AF-A0A1G6RPR8-F1
#
_cell.length_a   1.000
_cell.length_b   1.000
_cell.length_c   1.000
_cell.angle_alpha   90.00
_cell.angle_beta   90.00
_cell.angle_gamma   90.00
#
_symmetry.space_group_name_H-M   'P 1'
#
loop_
_entity.id
_entity.type
_entity.pdbx_description
1 polymer ?
#
loop_
_entity_poly.entity_id
_entity_poly.type
_entity_poly.pdbx_seq_one_letter_code
_entity_poly.pdbx_strand_id
1 'polypeptide(L)'
;MKGHYCDGLSCEEKMTLEHPIFARWPAHYSDRLQLFSLPTANGVKVGIMLEETGLAYEPHRIDIMANENHDPAFLALNPNGKTISR
;
A
#
# COMPACT_ATOMS: atom_id res chain seq x y z
N MET A 1 8.40 -37.01 10.52
CA MET A 1 6.99 -37.11 10.95
C MET A 1 6.68 -35.83 11.73
N LYS A 2 5.91 -34.84 11.28
CA LYS A 2 4.76 -34.78 10.36
C LYS A 2 4.94 -33.59 9.41
N GLY A 3 4.55 -33.77 8.15
CA GLY A 3 4.49 -32.69 7.18
C GLY A 3 3.32 -31.76 7.46
N HIS A 4 3.53 -30.47 7.26
CA HIS A 4 2.46 -29.54 6.95
C HIS A 4 2.72 -29.07 5.52
N TYR A 5 2.02 -29.73 4.60
CA TYR A 5 1.86 -29.35 3.21
C TYR A 5 1.18 -27.99 3.21
N CYS A 6 1.92 -26.92 2.92
CA CYS A 6 1.31 -25.63 2.66
C CYS A 6 0.70 -25.73 1.25
N ASP A 7 -0.61 -26.01 1.21
CA ASP A 7 -1.43 -25.89 0.02
C ASP A 7 -1.23 -24.49 -0.58
N GLY A 8 -0.69 -24.44 -1.80
CA GLY A 8 -0.09 -23.28 -2.48
C GLY A 8 -1.00 -22.11 -2.85
N LEU A 9 -1.90 -21.69 -1.97
CA LEU A 9 -2.64 -20.43 -2.07
C LEU A 9 -2.71 -19.65 -0.73
N SER A 10 -2.45 -20.26 0.42
CA SER A 10 -2.73 -19.62 1.73
C SER A 10 -1.61 -18.71 2.27
N CYS A 11 -0.38 -18.75 1.75
CA CYS A 11 0.72 -17.91 2.26
C CYS A 11 0.82 -16.55 1.56
N GLU A 12 0.52 -16.47 0.27
CA GLU A 12 0.58 -15.20 -0.48
C GLU A 12 -0.61 -14.27 -0.19
N GLU A 13 -1.79 -14.83 0.13
CA GLU A 13 -2.98 -14.04 0.46
C GLU A 13 -2.95 -13.45 1.88
N LYS A 14 -2.16 -14.04 2.79
CA LYS A 14 -2.10 -13.62 4.20
C LYS A 14 -1.05 -12.55 4.51
N MET A 15 -0.12 -12.28 3.59
CA MET A 15 1.02 -11.41 3.89
C MET A 15 0.73 -9.91 3.70
N THR A 16 -0.41 -9.53 3.11
CA THR A 16 -0.65 -8.13 2.68
C THR A 16 -1.71 -7.37 3.48
N LEU A 17 -2.50 -8.01 4.35
CA LEU A 17 -3.58 -7.33 5.10
C LEU A 17 -3.29 -7.11 6.59
N GLU A 18 -2.11 -7.46 7.10
CA GLU A 18 -1.77 -7.33 8.52
C GLU A 18 -1.34 -5.91 8.93
N HIS A 19 -1.14 -5.00 7.96
CA HIS A 19 -0.69 -3.64 8.24
C HIS A 19 -1.87 -2.72 8.64
N PRO A 20 -1.77 -1.90 9.71
CA PRO A 20 -2.87 -1.04 10.19
C PRO A 20 -3.38 -0.03 9.16
N ILE A 21 -2.58 0.29 8.14
CA ILE A 21 -2.99 1.17 7.04
C ILE A 21 -4.25 0.66 6.32
N PHE A 22 -4.41 -0.66 6.20
CA PHE A 22 -5.54 -1.26 5.49
C PHE A 22 -6.85 -1.19 6.26
N ALA A 23 -6.82 -0.85 7.55
CA ALA A 23 -8.03 -0.56 8.32
C ALA A 23 -8.65 0.79 7.90
N ARG A 24 -7.82 1.74 7.44
CA ARG A 24 -8.24 3.08 7.00
C ARG A 24 -8.44 3.14 5.49
N TRP A 25 -7.55 2.49 4.73
CA TRP A 25 -7.57 2.41 3.27
C TRP A 25 -7.52 0.94 2.84
N PRO A 26 -8.68 0.28 2.71
CA PRO A 26 -8.73 -1.16 2.42
C PRO A 26 -8.20 -1.46 1.02
N ALA A 27 -7.35 -2.48 0.90
CA ALA A 27 -6.92 -3.00 -0.40
C ALA A 27 -8.04 -3.84 -1.02
N HIS A 28 -8.47 -3.46 -2.22
CA HIS A 28 -9.42 -4.26 -2.99
C HIS A 28 -8.73 -5.35 -3.81
N TYR A 29 -7.48 -5.11 -4.22
CA TYR A 29 -6.65 -6.02 -5.00
C TYR A 29 -5.34 -6.30 -4.27
N SER A 30 -5.37 -7.25 -3.34
CA SER A 30 -4.21 -7.62 -2.50
C SER A 30 -3.03 -8.21 -3.29
N ASP A 31 -3.24 -8.61 -4.54
CA ASP A 31 -2.24 -9.05 -5.50
C ASP A 31 -1.49 -7.90 -6.20
N ARG A 32 -1.96 -6.66 -6.02
CA ARG A 32 -1.41 -5.45 -6.67
C ARG A 32 -0.63 -4.59 -5.70
N LEU A 33 0.29 -3.79 -6.26
CA LEU A 33 1.05 -2.82 -5.48
C LEU A 33 0.13 -1.72 -4.95
N GLN A 34 0.20 -1.42 -3.66
CA GLN A 34 -0.69 -0.45 -3.00
C GLN A 34 -0.01 0.91 -2.95
N LEU A 35 -0.50 1.88 -3.73
CA LEU A 35 0.10 3.22 -3.83
C LEU A 35 -0.66 4.23 -2.97
N PHE A 36 -0.14 4.58 -1.81
CA PHE A 36 -0.69 5.64 -0.95
C PHE A 36 -0.07 7.00 -1.31
N SER A 37 -0.79 7.84 -2.05
CA SER A 37 -0.24 9.08 -2.61
C SER A 37 -1.28 10.20 -2.80
N LEU A 38 -0.78 11.39 -3.16
CA LEU A 38 -1.57 12.55 -3.60
C LEU A 38 -0.93 13.10 -4.87
N PRO A 39 -1.67 13.69 -5.83
CA PRO A 39 -1.14 14.33 -7.05
C PRO A 39 -0.33 15.61 -6.74
N THR A 40 0.73 15.47 -5.97
CA THR A 40 1.77 16.47 -5.72
C THR A 40 2.95 16.21 -6.66
N ALA A 41 3.84 17.19 -6.84
CA ALA A 41 5.03 17.05 -7.69
C ALA A 41 5.91 15.83 -7.36
N ASN A 42 5.84 15.32 -6.12
CA ASN A 42 6.53 14.10 -5.72
C ASN A 42 5.67 12.84 -5.90
N GLY A 43 4.37 12.92 -5.61
CA GLY A 43 3.45 11.78 -5.74
C GLY A 43 3.23 11.33 -7.18
N VAL A 44 3.28 12.25 -8.15
CA VAL A 44 3.16 11.91 -9.58
C VAL A 44 4.35 11.10 -10.11
N LYS A 45 5.53 11.18 -9.49
CA LYS A 45 6.74 10.46 -9.97
C LYS A 45 6.56 8.95 -9.89
N VAL A 46 5.97 8.47 -8.78
CA VAL A 46 5.72 7.05 -8.57
C VAL A 46 4.56 6.59 -9.45
N GLY A 47 3.50 7.40 -9.58
CA GLY A 47 2.42 7.12 -10.52
C GLY A 47 2.92 6.97 -11.95
N ILE A 48 3.70 7.93 -12.46
CA ILE A 48 4.29 7.86 -13.80
C ILE A 48 5.15 6.59 -13.95
N MET A 49 6.01 6.26 -12.99
CA MET A 49 6.81 5.03 -13.07
C MET A 49 5.95 3.77 -13.18
N LEU A 50 4.84 3.70 -12.44
CA LEU A 50 3.93 2.55 -12.49
C LEU A 50 3.18 2.47 -13.82
N GLU A 51 2.75 3.61 -14.37
CA GLU A 51 2.16 3.69 -15.71
C GLU A 51 3.16 3.25 -16.80
N GLU A 52 4.40 3.76 -16.75
CA GLU A 52 5.44 3.45 -17.75
C GLU A 52 5.90 1.98 -17.71
N THR A 53 5.91 1.37 -16.52
CA THR A 53 6.29 -0.04 -16.36
C THR A 53 5.13 -1.02 -16.59
N GLY A 54 3.89 -0.52 -16.64
CA GLY A 54 2.70 -1.36 -16.76
C GLY A 54 2.46 -2.27 -15.55
N LEU A 55 3.06 -1.96 -14.39
CA LEU A 55 2.89 -2.75 -13.19
C LEU A 55 1.49 -2.53 -12.62
N ALA A 56 0.77 -3.61 -12.30
CA ALA A 56 -0.55 -3.50 -11.69
C ALA A 56 -0.45 -2.91 -10.28
N TYR A 57 -1.15 -1.80 -10.06
CA TYR A 57 -1.20 -1.11 -8.77
C TYR A 57 -2.63 -0.64 -8.44
N GLU A 58 -2.86 -0.35 -7.17
CA GLU A 58 -4.08 0.20 -6.62
C GLU A 58 -3.78 1.55 -5.96
N PRO A 59 -4.28 2.67 -6.50
CA PRO A 59 -4.06 3.99 -5.92
C PRO A 59 -5.00 4.28 -4.75
N HIS A 60 -4.40 4.64 -3.61
CA HIS A 60 -5.06 5.15 -2.41
C HIS A 60 -4.72 6.62 -2.23
N ARG A 61 -5.76 7.47 -2.24
CA ARG A 61 -5.58 8.91 -2.08
C ARG A 61 -5.37 9.27 -0.61
N ILE A 62 -4.28 9.99 -0.32
CA ILE A 62 -3.98 10.56 1.00
C ILE A 62 -4.16 12.07 0.97
N ASP A 63 -5.18 12.59 1.65
CA ASP A 63 -5.44 14.02 1.70
C ASP A 63 -4.58 14.71 2.77
N ILE A 64 -3.52 15.37 2.30
CA ILE A 64 -2.64 16.17 3.17
C ILE A 64 -3.34 17.42 3.73
N MET A 65 -4.36 17.96 3.05
CA MET A 65 -5.12 19.12 3.52
C MET A 65 -6.04 18.75 4.68
N ALA A 66 -6.51 17.50 4.69
CA ALA A 66 -7.21 16.89 5.82
C ALA A 66 -6.26 16.27 6.87
N ASN A 67 -4.94 16.47 6.73
CA ASN A 67 -3.91 15.99 7.65
C ASN A 67 -3.86 14.45 7.78
N GLU A 68 -4.25 13.71 6.75
CA GLU A 68 -4.27 12.24 6.76
C GLU A 68 -2.87 11.62 6.74
N ASN A 69 -1.85 12.37 6.31
CA ASN A 69 -0.46 11.94 6.37
C ASN A 69 0.11 11.87 7.80
N HIS A 70 -0.62 12.39 8.79
CA HIS A 70 -0.30 12.26 10.22
C HIS A 70 -1.21 11.23 10.91
N ASP A 71 -2.07 10.54 10.16
CA ASP A 71 -2.87 9.45 10.72
C ASP A 71 -1.91 8.36 11.25
N PRO A 72 -2.13 7.84 12.47
CA PRO A 72 -1.29 6.78 13.04
C PRO A 72 -1.15 5.56 12.12
N ALA A 73 -2.18 5.24 11.33
CA ALA A 73 -2.15 4.15 10.37
C ALA A 73 -1.21 4.43 9.19
N PHE A 74 -1.13 5.70 8.75
CA PHE A 74 -0.18 6.14 7.72
C PHE A 74 1.24 6.27 8.29
N LEU A 75 1.40 6.78 9.50
CA LEU A 75 2.70 6.88 10.18
C LEU A 75 3.32 5.52 10.52
N ALA A 76 2.49 4.50 10.77
CA ALA A 76 2.96 3.13 10.91
C ALA A 76 3.63 2.62 9.63
N LEU A 77 3.17 3.07 8.45
CA LEU A 77 3.78 2.74 7.17
C LEU A 77 4.98 3.64 6.87
N ASN A 78 4.82 4.96 7.07
CA ASN A 78 5.86 5.94 6.85
C ASN A 78 6.01 6.87 8.07
N PRO A 79 6.95 6.58 8.99
CA PRO A 79 7.14 7.41 10.17
C PRO A 79 7.63 8.83 9.86
N ASN A 80 8.07 9.09 8.61
CA ASN A 80 8.44 10.44 8.17
C ASN A 80 7.23 11.31 7.77
N GLY A 81 6.01 10.75 7.68
CA GLY A 81 4.78 11.49 7.34
C GLY A 81 4.77 12.10 5.92
N LYS A 82 5.61 11.60 5.00
CA LYS A 82 5.68 12.03 3.59
C LYS A 82 4.95 11.03 2.69
N THR A 83 4.38 11.47 1.57
CA THR A 83 3.57 10.63 0.66
C THR A 83 4.36 9.71 -0.28
N ILE A 84 5.48 9.12 0.16
CA ILE A 84 6.16 8.07 -0.61
C ILE A 84 6.52 6.91 0.32
N SER A 85 5.75 5.84 0.28
CA SER A 85 6.06 4.55 0.89
C SER A 85 5.65 3.40 -0.04
N ARG A 86 6.45 2.33 0.02
CA ARG A 86 6.38 1.11 -0.80
C ARG A 86 5.17 0.25 -0.46
#